data_AF-A0A2A7E853-F1
#
_entry.id   AF-A0A2A7E853-F1
#
_cell.length_a   1.000
_cell.length_b   1.000
_cell.length_c   1.000
_cell.angle_alpha   90.00
_cell.angle_beta   90.00
_cell.angle_gamma   90.00
#
_symmetry.space_group_name_H-M   'P 1'
#
loop_
_entity.id
_entity.type
_entity.pdbx_description
1 polymer ?
#
loop_
_entity_poly.entity_id
_entity_poly.type
_entity_poly.pdbx_seq_one_letter_code
_entity_poly.pdbx_strand_id
1 'polypeptide(L)'
;MKSLKTIIKEQYENLYLIRRLSLYELKQAYAGNLLGLLWVFLNPLSQIGVYWLVFGLGIRGGAPVHGVPYFVWLVCGLVTWFFVGTTITQSANSIYSRLNTVSKMNFPLSIIPTYVVISQLYTHLILIIFALVIVSFNLGFSTINILELLYGLVTSTVFLIALSFLTSTLSTMLRDIQLLIQSVTRMLFFLTPIFWEPKENMSSLLLFIIKINPLYYIVEVYRGALIYNDTSIVLSWYTLYFWGTVIILFIAGSMLHIRFRKQFVDYL
;
A
#
# COMPACT_ATOMS: atom_id res chain seq x y z
N MET A 1 -25.81 1.59 -5.31
CA MET A 1 -25.49 3.04 -5.31
C MET A 1 -25.78 3.74 -3.97
N LYS A 2 -26.89 3.47 -3.28
CA LYS A 2 -27.16 4.05 -1.94
C LYS A 2 -26.01 3.82 -0.94
N SER A 3 -25.49 2.58 -0.89
CA SER A 3 -24.35 2.20 -0.03
C SER A 3 -23.13 3.11 -0.25
N LEU A 4 -22.76 3.32 -1.50
CA LEU A 4 -21.57 4.11 -1.87
C LEU A 4 -21.70 5.58 -1.46
N LYS A 5 -22.89 6.17 -1.67
CA LYS A 5 -23.19 7.54 -1.19
C LYS A 5 -23.11 7.64 0.32
N THR A 6 -23.61 6.62 1.05
CA THR A 6 -23.52 6.58 2.51
C THR A 6 -22.08 6.54 3.00
N ILE A 7 -21.23 5.67 2.44
CA ILE A 7 -19.80 5.62 2.84
C ILE A 7 -19.12 6.95 2.55
N ILE A 8 -19.25 7.50 1.34
CA ILE A 8 -18.61 8.78 0.99
C ILE A 8 -19.07 9.89 1.93
N LYS A 9 -20.36 9.96 2.26
CA LYS A 9 -20.91 10.92 3.22
C LYS A 9 -20.29 10.73 4.61
N GLU A 10 -20.26 9.49 5.12
CA GLU A 10 -19.66 9.17 6.42
C GLU A 10 -18.16 9.53 6.47
N GLN A 11 -17.39 9.28 5.40
CA GLN A 11 -15.97 9.68 5.34
C GLN A 11 -15.81 11.20 5.38
N TYR A 12 -16.62 11.93 4.60
CA TYR A 12 -16.55 13.39 4.49
C TYR A 12 -16.93 14.09 5.80
N GLU A 13 -18.00 13.64 6.46
CA GLU A 13 -18.45 14.21 7.74
C GLU A 13 -17.45 13.96 8.88
N ASN A 14 -16.61 12.92 8.76
CA ASN A 14 -15.69 12.49 9.82
C ASN A 14 -14.20 12.71 9.50
N LEU A 15 -13.85 13.56 8.52
CA LEU A 15 -12.45 13.81 8.12
C LEU A 15 -11.55 14.24 9.29
N TYR A 16 -12.06 15.10 10.18
CA TYR A 16 -11.32 15.53 11.38
C TYR A 16 -10.98 14.34 12.28
N LEU A 17 -11.93 13.44 12.47
CA LEU A 17 -11.79 12.28 13.34
C LEU A 17 -10.88 11.21 12.71
N ILE A 18 -10.98 10.99 11.39
CA ILE A 18 -10.04 10.15 10.63
C ILE A 18 -8.60 10.62 10.84
N ARG A 19 -8.35 11.93 10.69
CA ARG A 19 -7.02 12.50 10.89
C ARG A 19 -6.50 12.35 12.32
N ARG A 20 -7.37 12.57 13.31
CA ARG A 20 -6.99 12.45 14.73
C ARG A 20 -6.66 11.01 15.11
N LEU A 21 -7.48 10.06 14.65
CA LEU A 21 -7.29 8.64 14.92
C LEU A 21 -6.11 8.05 14.16
N SER A 22 -5.86 8.45 12.91
CA SER A 22 -4.70 7.97 12.15
C SER A 22 -3.37 8.39 12.79
N LEU A 23 -3.29 9.61 13.33
CA LEU A 23 -2.14 10.09 14.10
C LEU A 23 -2.00 9.38 15.45
N TYR A 24 -3.11 9.13 16.13
CA TYR A 24 -3.12 8.37 17.38
C TYR A 24 -2.63 6.93 17.16
N GLU A 25 -3.13 6.27 16.12
CA GLU A 25 -2.74 4.93 15.70
C GLU A 25 -1.23 4.85 15.45
N LEU A 26 -0.66 5.82 14.72
CA LEU A 26 0.78 5.88 14.46
C LEU A 26 1.57 6.00 15.77
N LYS A 27 1.15 6.88 16.68
CA LYS A 27 1.83 7.04 17.98
C LYS A 27 1.70 5.79 18.85
N GLN A 28 0.53 5.17 18.85
CA GLN A 28 0.24 3.98 19.65
C GLN A 28 1.06 2.78 19.20
N ALA A 29 1.28 2.61 17.88
CA ALA A 29 2.09 1.52 17.32
C ALA A 29 3.53 1.51 17.84
N TYR A 30 4.05 2.66 18.27
CA TYR A 30 5.42 2.79 18.80
C TYR A 30 5.46 3.20 20.28
N ALA A 31 4.30 3.29 20.94
CA ALA A 31 4.24 3.59 22.36
C ALA A 31 4.81 2.44 23.19
N GLY A 32 5.61 2.74 24.21
CA GLY A 32 6.23 1.74 25.09
C GLY A 32 7.52 1.10 24.54
N ASN A 33 7.91 1.37 23.28
CA ASN A 33 9.20 0.95 22.75
C ASN A 33 10.32 1.90 23.21
N LEU A 34 11.48 1.37 23.61
CA LEU A 34 12.65 2.15 24.03
C LEU A 34 13.08 3.19 22.97
N LEU A 35 13.09 2.80 21.70
CA LEU A 35 13.46 3.67 20.58
C LEU A 35 12.27 4.45 19.99
N GLY A 36 11.04 4.17 20.44
CA GLY A 36 9.83 4.84 19.99
C GLY A 36 9.68 4.93 18.47
N LEU A 37 9.45 6.15 17.98
CA LEU A 37 9.22 6.45 16.55
C LEU A 37 10.42 6.16 15.65
N LEU A 38 11.64 5.97 16.18
CA LEU A 38 12.80 5.62 15.35
C LEU A 38 12.59 4.30 14.59
N TRP A 39 11.77 3.40 15.13
CA TRP A 39 11.43 2.13 14.48
C TRP A 39 10.70 2.28 13.14
N VAL A 40 10.04 3.42 12.90
CA VAL A 40 9.44 3.76 11.60
C VAL A 40 10.51 3.73 10.50
N PHE A 41 11.75 4.09 10.83
CA PHE A 41 12.88 4.07 9.92
C PHE A 41 13.71 2.79 10.02
N LEU A 42 14.06 2.38 11.24
CA LEU A 42 15.00 1.28 11.47
C LEU A 42 14.49 -0.05 10.88
N ASN A 43 13.19 -0.34 11.00
CA ASN A 43 12.61 -1.55 10.44
C ASN A 43 12.74 -1.59 8.90
N PRO A 44 12.22 -0.61 8.14
CA PRO A 44 12.44 -0.55 6.69
C PRO A 44 13.92 -0.54 6.27
N LEU A 45 14.77 0.22 6.97
CA LEU A 45 16.20 0.31 6.67
C LEU A 45 16.91 -1.04 6.81
N SER A 46 16.68 -1.76 7.91
CA SER A 46 17.24 -3.10 8.11
C SER A 46 16.79 -4.06 7.01
N GLN A 47 15.51 -4.01 6.63
CA GLN A 47 14.97 -4.87 5.58
C GLN A 47 15.54 -4.52 4.19
N ILE A 48 15.69 -3.24 3.87
CA ILE A 48 16.38 -2.77 2.65
C ILE A 48 17.82 -3.27 2.64
N GLY A 49 18.55 -3.16 3.75
CA GLY A 49 19.94 -3.62 3.87
C GLY A 49 20.08 -5.12 3.60
N VAL A 50 19.20 -5.94 4.17
CA VAL A 50 19.18 -7.40 3.92
C VAL A 50 18.90 -7.70 2.45
N TYR A 51 17.89 -7.07 1.84
CA TYR A 51 17.58 -7.30 0.44
C TYR A 51 18.67 -6.82 -0.50
N TRP A 52 19.31 -5.69 -0.20
CA TRP A 52 20.45 -5.21 -0.98
C TRP A 52 21.66 -6.14 -0.89
N LEU A 53 21.96 -6.67 0.29
CA LEU A 53 23.04 -7.64 0.46
C LEU A 53 22.79 -8.91 -0.37
N VAL A 54 21.58 -9.48 -0.29
CA VAL A 54 21.26 -10.74 -0.97
C VAL A 54 21.10 -10.55 -2.49
N PHE A 55 20.25 -9.62 -2.91
CA PHE A 55 19.92 -9.47 -4.33
C PHE A 55 20.86 -8.54 -5.09
N GLY A 56 21.35 -7.49 -4.42
CA GLY A 56 22.27 -6.52 -5.02
C GLY A 56 23.68 -7.05 -5.09
N LEU A 57 24.28 -7.36 -3.94
CA LEU A 57 25.67 -7.84 -3.89
C LEU A 57 25.77 -9.34 -4.20
N GLY A 58 24.91 -10.18 -3.60
CA GLY A 58 24.97 -11.63 -3.75
C GLY A 58 24.62 -12.12 -5.16
N ILE A 59 23.42 -11.81 -5.65
CA ILE A 59 22.93 -12.33 -6.94
C ILE A 59 23.43 -11.51 -8.13
N ARG A 60 23.37 -10.18 -8.04
CA ARG A 60 23.71 -9.28 -9.17
C ARG A 60 25.16 -8.81 -9.19
N GLY A 61 25.94 -9.02 -8.13
CA GLY A 61 27.31 -8.52 -8.04
C GLY A 61 27.43 -6.98 -8.15
N GLY A 62 26.37 -6.24 -7.81
CA GLY A 62 26.32 -4.78 -7.94
C GLY A 62 25.98 -4.24 -9.32
N ALA A 63 25.64 -5.10 -10.30
CA ALA A 63 25.32 -4.66 -11.65
C ALA A 63 24.10 -3.71 -11.70
N PRO A 64 24.19 -2.58 -12.44
CA PRO A 64 23.10 -1.62 -12.56
C PRO A 64 21.90 -2.19 -13.34
N VAL A 65 20.76 -1.53 -13.20
CA VAL A 65 19.51 -1.77 -13.93
C VAL A 65 19.29 -0.61 -14.87
N HIS A 66 19.28 -0.83 -16.19
CA HIS A 66 19.03 0.25 -17.16
C HIS A 66 19.90 1.51 -16.93
N GLY A 67 21.15 1.34 -16.50
CA GLY A 67 22.08 2.43 -16.17
C GLY A 67 21.93 3.03 -14.76
N VAL A 68 20.97 2.57 -13.97
CA VAL A 68 20.68 3.03 -12.61
C VAL A 68 21.33 2.09 -11.58
N PRO A 69 21.98 2.60 -10.52
CA PRO A 69 22.48 1.75 -9.44
C PRO A 69 21.36 0.89 -8.85
N TYR A 70 21.56 -0.43 -8.79
CA TYR A 70 20.52 -1.37 -8.37
C TYR A 70 19.96 -1.05 -6.97
N PHE A 71 20.80 -0.53 -6.06
CA PHE A 71 20.35 -0.09 -4.74
C PHE A 71 19.23 0.96 -4.82
N VAL A 72 19.39 1.98 -5.67
CA VAL A 72 18.40 3.06 -5.85
C VAL A 72 17.11 2.48 -6.44
N TRP A 73 17.25 1.62 -7.46
CA TRP A 73 16.13 0.95 -8.10
C TRP A 73 15.34 0.05 -7.14
N LEU A 74 16.04 -0.69 -6.27
CA LEU A 74 15.47 -1.55 -5.24
C LEU A 74 14.75 -0.74 -4.16
N VAL A 75 15.34 0.37 -3.69
CA VAL A 75 14.74 1.23 -2.67
C VAL A 75 13.39 1.78 -3.13
N CYS A 76 13.28 2.24 -4.38
CA CYS A 76 12.03 2.78 -4.92
C CYS A 76 10.91 1.72 -4.94
N GLY A 77 11.25 0.48 -5.32
CA GLY A 77 10.31 -0.64 -5.28
C GLY A 77 9.91 -1.04 -3.85
N LEU A 78 10.88 -1.14 -2.94
CA LEU A 78 10.65 -1.56 -1.56
C LEU A 78 9.84 -0.54 -0.76
N VAL A 79 10.12 0.76 -0.91
CA VAL A 79 9.35 1.82 -0.23
C VAL A 79 7.88 1.76 -0.64
N THR A 80 7.62 1.58 -1.93
CA THR A 80 6.25 1.38 -2.47
C THR A 80 5.59 0.13 -1.87
N TRP A 81 6.33 -0.99 -1.82
CA TRP A 81 5.81 -2.23 -1.27
C TRP A 81 5.55 -2.17 0.23
N PHE A 82 6.42 -1.54 1.02
CA PHE A 82 6.23 -1.44 2.46
C PHE A 82 4.90 -0.77 2.79
N PHE A 83 4.53 0.29 2.07
CA PHE A 83 3.22 0.90 2.22
C PHE A 83 2.08 -0.04 1.82
N VAL A 84 2.16 -0.67 0.64
CA VAL A 84 1.09 -1.55 0.15
C VAL A 84 0.90 -2.77 1.06
N GLY A 85 1.97 -3.51 1.34
CA GLY A 85 1.95 -4.76 2.08
C GLY A 85 1.49 -4.59 3.53
N THR A 86 2.02 -3.58 4.25
CA THR A 86 1.58 -3.32 5.63
C THR A 86 0.14 -2.83 5.66
N THR A 87 -0.26 -1.98 4.71
CA THR A 87 -1.62 -1.44 4.67
C THR A 87 -2.65 -2.52 4.40
N ILE A 88 -2.41 -3.45 3.45
CA ILE A 88 -3.33 -4.56 3.18
C ILE A 88 -3.56 -5.41 4.44
N THR A 89 -2.47 -5.79 5.12
CA THR A 89 -2.54 -6.71 6.26
C THR A 89 -3.14 -6.05 7.50
N GLN A 90 -2.77 -4.81 7.80
CA GLN A 90 -3.29 -4.07 8.95
C GLN A 90 -4.74 -3.61 8.76
N SER A 91 -5.08 -3.15 7.55
CA SER A 91 -6.44 -2.70 7.27
C SER A 91 -7.44 -3.86 7.28
N ALA A 92 -7.03 -5.06 6.85
CA ALA A 92 -7.85 -6.27 6.98
C ALA A 92 -8.21 -6.53 8.46
N ASN A 93 -7.24 -6.49 9.37
CA ASN A 93 -7.51 -6.74 10.80
C ASN A 93 -8.13 -5.54 11.54
N SER A 94 -8.39 -4.42 10.85
CA SER A 94 -8.65 -3.13 11.51
C SER A 94 -9.96 -3.09 12.30
N ILE A 95 -11.04 -3.63 11.70
CA ILE A 95 -12.37 -3.70 12.32
C ILE A 95 -12.33 -4.69 13.47
N TYR A 96 -11.98 -5.95 13.19
CA TYR A 96 -11.96 -7.04 14.18
C TYR A 96 -11.21 -6.68 15.47
N SER A 97 -10.00 -6.14 15.36
CA SER A 97 -9.17 -5.78 16.52
C SER A 97 -9.76 -4.66 17.40
N ARG A 98 -10.75 -3.91 16.91
CA ARG A 98 -11.36 -2.77 17.61
C ARG A 98 -12.86 -2.94 17.87
N LEU A 99 -13.45 -4.07 17.47
CA LEU A 99 -14.89 -4.31 17.62
C LEU A 99 -15.38 -4.16 19.06
N ASN A 100 -14.62 -4.65 20.04
CA ASN A 100 -14.99 -4.56 21.47
C ASN A 100 -15.12 -3.13 21.98
N THR A 101 -14.29 -2.22 21.48
CA THR A 101 -14.30 -0.81 21.88
C THR A 101 -15.36 -0.05 21.10
N VAL A 102 -15.44 -0.30 19.80
CA VAL A 102 -16.28 0.48 18.90
C VAL A 102 -17.76 0.09 19.02
N SER A 103 -18.09 -1.17 19.34
CA SER A 103 -19.47 -1.62 19.61
C SER A 103 -20.13 -0.90 20.78
N LYS A 104 -19.34 -0.31 21.70
CA LYS A 104 -19.83 0.42 22.88
C LYS A 104 -19.99 1.93 22.65
N MET A 105 -19.68 2.42 21.44
CA MET A 105 -19.70 3.84 21.10
C MET A 105 -20.53 4.09 19.85
N ASN A 106 -21.20 5.25 19.74
CA ASN A 106 -21.90 5.67 18.53
C ASN A 106 -20.90 6.14 17.46
N PHE A 107 -20.21 5.19 16.83
CA PHE A 107 -19.07 5.44 15.97
C PHE A 107 -19.26 4.80 14.58
N PRO A 108 -19.02 5.53 13.48
CA PRO A 108 -19.18 4.97 12.14
C PRO A 108 -18.12 3.90 11.87
N LEU A 109 -18.51 2.65 11.65
CA LEU A 109 -17.56 1.55 11.40
C LEU A 109 -16.80 1.71 10.06
N SER A 110 -17.33 2.50 9.13
CA SER A 110 -16.77 2.71 7.80
C SER A 110 -15.47 3.51 7.80
N ILE A 111 -15.22 4.33 8.82
CA ILE A 111 -13.99 5.14 8.90
C ILE A 111 -12.80 4.36 9.43
N ILE A 112 -13.03 3.18 10.03
CA ILE A 112 -11.98 2.37 10.66
C ILE A 112 -10.90 1.94 9.66
N PRO A 113 -11.26 1.30 8.53
CA PRO A 113 -10.26 0.91 7.54
C PRO A 113 -9.54 2.13 6.95
N THR A 114 -10.26 3.23 6.74
CA THR A 114 -9.70 4.45 6.16
C THR A 114 -8.62 5.07 7.05
N TYR A 115 -8.87 5.26 8.35
CA TYR A 115 -7.86 5.91 9.19
C TYR A 115 -6.61 5.02 9.36
N VAL A 116 -6.74 3.69 9.28
CA VAL A 116 -5.58 2.79 9.26
C VAL A 116 -4.75 2.98 8.00
N VAL A 117 -5.39 3.10 6.83
CA VAL A 117 -4.70 3.43 5.56
C VAL A 117 -3.99 4.78 5.67
N ILE A 118 -4.65 5.80 6.20
CA ILE A 118 -4.04 7.14 6.40
C ILE A 118 -2.90 7.10 7.43
N SER A 119 -3.00 6.25 8.45
CA SER A 119 -1.91 6.07 9.43
C SER A 119 -0.66 5.51 8.75
N GLN A 120 -0.84 4.49 7.88
CA GLN A 120 0.26 3.94 7.08
C GLN A 120 0.78 4.93 6.02
N LEU A 121 -0.07 5.82 5.51
CA LEU A 121 0.36 6.87 4.59
C LEU A 121 1.36 7.82 5.26
N TYR A 122 1.24 8.12 6.56
CA TYR A 122 2.25 8.94 7.25
C TYR A 122 3.62 8.26 7.31
N THR A 123 3.66 6.97 7.62
CA THR A 123 4.88 6.16 7.55
C THR A 123 5.46 6.15 6.15
N HIS A 124 4.61 6.03 5.13
CA HIS A 124 5.03 6.03 3.73
C HIS A 124 5.61 7.38 3.29
N LEU A 125 4.99 8.50 3.65
CA LEU A 125 5.50 9.84 3.34
C LEU A 125 6.91 10.05 3.89
N ILE A 126 7.16 9.54 5.10
CA ILE A 126 8.49 9.55 5.72
C ILE A 126 9.50 8.74 4.89
N LEU A 127 9.11 7.54 4.44
CA LEU A 127 9.96 6.69 3.59
C LEU A 127 10.18 7.25 2.19
N ILE A 128 9.21 7.98 1.63
CA ILE A 128 9.38 8.70 0.36
C ILE A 128 10.43 9.80 0.52
N ILE A 129 10.41 10.58 1.60
CA ILE A 129 11.44 11.61 1.85
C ILE A 129 12.82 10.95 1.87
N PHE A 130 12.95 9.80 2.53
CA PHE A 130 14.19 9.03 2.53
C PHE A 130 14.60 8.55 1.13
N ALA A 131 13.65 8.02 0.34
CA ALA A 131 13.89 7.62 -1.04
C ALA A 131 14.34 8.80 -1.92
N LEU A 132 13.68 9.96 -1.78
CA LEU A 132 14.03 11.19 -2.51
C LEU A 132 15.48 11.61 -2.21
N VAL A 133 15.90 11.57 -0.94
CA VAL A 133 17.28 11.87 -0.57
C VAL A 133 18.26 10.94 -1.27
N ILE A 134 18.02 9.62 -1.23
CA ILE A 134 18.88 8.63 -1.91
C ILE A 134 18.94 8.88 -3.41
N VAL A 135 17.79 9.07 -4.06
CA VAL A 135 17.69 9.29 -5.50
C VAL A 135 18.42 10.56 -5.90
N SER A 136 18.17 11.69 -5.21
CA SER A 136 18.80 12.97 -5.49
C SER A 136 20.33 12.90 -5.39
N PHE A 137 20.88 12.17 -4.42
CA PHE A 137 22.33 12.00 -4.28
C PHE A 137 22.97 11.13 -5.36
N ASN A 138 22.24 10.18 -5.94
CA ASN A 138 22.78 9.22 -6.90
C ASN A 138 22.49 9.58 -8.37
N LEU A 139 21.31 10.12 -8.65
CA LEU A 139 20.79 10.38 -10.01
C LEU A 139 20.55 11.88 -10.29
N GLY A 140 20.58 12.72 -9.26
CA GLY A 140 20.26 14.15 -9.37
C GLY A 140 18.77 14.45 -9.41
N PHE A 141 18.40 15.71 -9.15
CA PHE A 141 17.00 16.15 -9.05
C PHE A 141 16.23 16.13 -10.37
N SER A 142 16.90 16.12 -11.53
CA SER A 142 16.27 16.16 -12.85
C SER A 142 15.50 14.89 -13.21
N THR A 143 15.77 13.78 -12.51
CA THR A 143 15.08 12.50 -12.70
C THR A 143 13.76 12.41 -11.96
N ILE A 144 13.52 13.32 -11.00
CA ILE A 144 12.36 13.26 -10.10
C ILE A 144 11.20 14.05 -10.69
N ASN A 145 10.12 13.34 -11.02
CA ASN A 145 8.85 13.93 -11.43
C ASN A 145 7.89 14.03 -10.24
N ILE A 146 7.78 15.23 -9.67
CA ILE A 146 6.93 15.49 -8.50
C ILE A 146 5.45 15.25 -8.81
N LEU A 147 4.98 15.60 -10.03
CA LEU A 147 3.58 15.43 -10.41
C LEU A 147 3.22 13.94 -10.49
N GLU A 148 4.10 13.13 -11.06
CA GLU A 148 3.91 11.69 -11.13
C GLU A 148 4.01 11.02 -9.76
N LEU A 149 4.89 11.51 -8.88
CA LEU A 149 4.99 11.02 -7.50
C LEU A 149 3.69 11.30 -6.72
N LEU A 150 3.12 12.50 -6.86
CA LEU A 150 1.82 12.86 -6.28
C LEU A 150 0.70 11.98 -6.84
N TYR A 151 0.73 11.71 -8.15
CA TYR A 151 -0.21 10.78 -8.78
C TYR A 151 -0.05 9.36 -8.20
N GLY A 152 1.17 8.85 -8.03
CA GLY A 152 1.44 7.55 -7.41
C GLY A 152 0.95 7.45 -5.97
N LEU A 153 1.13 8.52 -5.18
CA LEU A 153 0.61 8.65 -3.82
C LEU A 153 -0.91 8.56 -3.76
N VAL A 154 -1.61 9.33 -4.59
CA VAL A 154 -3.09 9.31 -4.66
C VAL A 154 -3.58 7.94 -5.12
N THR A 155 -3.00 7.43 -6.20
CA THR A 155 -3.37 6.15 -6.83
C THR A 155 -3.23 4.99 -5.85
N SER A 156 -2.08 4.88 -5.17
CA SER A 156 -1.84 3.84 -4.17
C SER A 156 -2.77 3.98 -2.96
N THR A 157 -3.00 5.19 -2.45
CA THR A 157 -3.88 5.43 -1.31
C THR A 157 -5.33 5.07 -1.63
N VAL A 158 -5.85 5.50 -2.78
CA VAL A 158 -7.24 5.22 -3.18
C VAL A 158 -7.44 3.72 -3.43
N PHE A 159 -6.48 3.05 -4.07
CA PHE A 159 -6.52 1.60 -4.24
C PHE A 159 -6.54 0.87 -2.89
N LEU A 160 -5.69 1.27 -1.95
CA LEU A 160 -5.64 0.66 -0.62
C LEU A 160 -6.90 0.93 0.19
N ILE A 161 -7.50 2.12 0.10
CA ILE A 161 -8.82 2.39 0.70
C ILE A 161 -9.87 1.45 0.11
N ALA A 162 -9.95 1.32 -1.21
CA ALA A 162 -10.91 0.44 -1.87
C ALA A 162 -10.74 -1.02 -1.44
N LEU A 163 -9.51 -1.52 -1.43
CA LEU A 163 -9.19 -2.88 -1.00
C LEU A 163 -9.43 -3.08 0.51
N SER A 164 -9.20 -2.05 1.34
CA SER A 164 -9.39 -2.11 2.78
C SER A 164 -10.85 -2.37 3.17
N PHE A 165 -11.82 -1.76 2.48
CA PHE A 165 -13.25 -2.01 2.75
C PHE A 165 -13.64 -3.46 2.50
N LEU A 166 -13.13 -4.04 1.41
CA LEU A 166 -13.38 -5.43 1.05
C LEU A 166 -12.73 -6.37 2.07
N THR A 167 -11.42 -6.22 2.28
CA THR A 167 -10.62 -7.11 3.13
C THR A 167 -11.00 -7.03 4.60
N SER A 168 -11.26 -5.84 5.14
CA SER A 168 -11.67 -5.66 6.53
C SER A 168 -13.03 -6.27 6.83
N THR A 169 -13.98 -6.12 5.92
CA THR A 169 -15.33 -6.69 6.06
C THR A 169 -15.26 -8.22 6.01
N LEU A 170 -14.57 -8.78 5.01
CA LEU A 170 -14.48 -10.23 4.83
C LEU A 170 -13.73 -10.91 6.00
N SER A 171 -12.60 -10.36 6.44
CA SER A 171 -11.83 -10.91 7.56
C SER A 171 -12.51 -10.77 8.92
N THR A 172 -13.43 -9.81 9.06
CA THR A 172 -14.28 -9.70 10.26
C THR A 172 -15.38 -10.76 10.26
N MET A 173 -15.94 -11.10 9.09
CA MET A 173 -16.94 -12.15 8.97
C MET A 173 -16.34 -13.56 9.11
N LEU A 174 -15.15 -13.78 8.54
CA LEU A 174 -14.49 -15.08 8.50
C LEU A 174 -13.02 -14.89 8.89
N ARG A 175 -12.64 -15.39 10.07
CA ARG A 175 -11.31 -15.14 10.61
C ARG A 175 -10.18 -15.72 9.76
N ASP A 176 -10.43 -16.84 9.09
CA ASP A 176 -9.47 -17.50 8.19
C ASP A 176 -9.08 -16.62 7.01
N ILE A 177 -9.93 -15.67 6.60
CA ILE A 177 -9.60 -14.70 5.55
C ILE A 177 -8.43 -13.81 5.97
N GLN A 178 -8.25 -13.51 7.27
CA GLN A 178 -7.08 -12.78 7.73
C GLN A 178 -5.78 -13.56 7.47
N LEU A 179 -5.78 -14.87 7.72
CA LEU A 179 -4.63 -15.74 7.47
C LEU A 179 -4.34 -15.86 5.97
N LEU A 180 -5.40 -15.98 5.17
CA LEU A 180 -5.32 -15.99 3.71
C LEU A 180 -4.72 -14.68 3.20
N ILE A 181 -5.20 -13.52 3.66
CA ILE A 181 -4.68 -12.20 3.25
C ILE A 181 -3.19 -12.09 3.59
N GLN A 182 -2.78 -12.47 4.81
CA GLN A 182 -1.35 -12.44 5.18
C GLN A 182 -0.49 -13.32 4.28
N SER A 183 -1.01 -14.49 3.88
CA SER A 183 -0.29 -15.42 3.02
C SER A 183 -0.22 -14.91 1.59
N VAL A 184 -1.34 -14.41 1.06
CA VAL A 184 -1.42 -13.82 -0.29
C VAL A 184 -0.56 -12.56 -0.40
N THR A 185 -0.55 -11.67 0.60
CA THR A 185 0.33 -10.50 0.60
C THR A 185 1.79 -10.90 0.55
N ARG A 186 2.20 -11.96 1.26
CA ARG A 186 3.57 -12.50 1.17
C ARG A 186 3.88 -13.02 -0.24
N MET A 187 2.95 -13.74 -0.87
CA MET A 187 3.14 -14.21 -2.25
C MET A 187 3.20 -13.06 -3.26
N LEU A 188 2.34 -12.04 -3.10
CA LEU A 188 2.31 -10.86 -3.95
C LEU A 188 3.64 -10.08 -3.92
N PHE A 189 4.36 -10.10 -2.79
CA PHE A 189 5.70 -9.49 -2.70
C PHE A 189 6.68 -10.07 -3.74
N PHE A 190 6.63 -11.39 -3.96
CA PHE A 190 7.52 -12.05 -4.91
C PHE A 190 6.97 -12.01 -6.34
N LEU A 191 5.64 -12.00 -6.49
CA LEU A 191 4.98 -11.91 -7.80
C LEU A 191 5.14 -10.52 -8.43
N THR A 192 5.14 -9.46 -7.63
CA THR A 192 5.40 -8.11 -8.11
C THR A 192 6.91 -7.92 -8.31
N PRO A 193 7.36 -7.42 -9.47
CA PRO A 193 8.77 -7.25 -9.80
C PRO A 193 9.42 -6.10 -9.01
N ILE A 194 9.67 -6.33 -7.72
CA ILE A 194 10.26 -5.35 -6.79
C ILE A 194 11.78 -5.43 -6.79
N PHE A 195 12.33 -6.64 -6.68
CA PHE A 195 13.78 -6.89 -6.66
C PHE A 195 14.31 -7.47 -7.99
N TRP A 196 13.42 -7.77 -8.93
CA TRP A 196 13.73 -8.39 -10.22
C TRP A 196 12.89 -7.76 -11.32
N GLU A 197 13.29 -7.93 -12.59
CA GLU A 197 12.59 -7.40 -13.75
C GLU A 197 12.06 -8.53 -14.64
N PRO A 198 10.84 -8.41 -15.18
CA PRO A 198 10.32 -9.37 -16.13
C PRO A 198 11.19 -9.43 -17.38
N LYS A 199 11.80 -10.59 -17.64
CA LYS A 199 12.61 -10.80 -18.84
C LYS A 199 11.70 -11.14 -20.03
N GLU A 200 12.04 -10.64 -21.21
CA GLU A 200 11.27 -10.92 -22.44
C GLU A 200 11.17 -12.41 -22.77
N ASN A 201 12.16 -13.21 -22.37
CA ASN A 201 12.20 -14.66 -22.59
C ASN A 201 11.34 -15.47 -21.60
N MET A 202 10.57 -14.83 -20.72
CA MET A 202 9.64 -15.53 -19.82
C MET A 202 8.42 -16.06 -20.56
N SER A 203 7.75 -17.07 -19.98
CA SER A 203 6.52 -17.59 -20.57
C SER A 203 5.45 -16.50 -20.68
N SER A 204 4.70 -16.51 -21.78
CA SER A 204 3.64 -15.51 -22.06
C SER A 204 2.59 -15.47 -20.95
N LEU A 205 2.26 -16.63 -20.37
CA LEU A 205 1.32 -16.76 -19.26
C LEU A 205 1.83 -16.08 -17.98
N LEU A 206 3.12 -16.21 -17.66
CA LEU A 206 3.69 -15.56 -16.48
C LEU A 206 3.73 -14.04 -16.66
N LEU A 207 4.13 -13.56 -17.85
CA LEU A 207 4.11 -12.14 -18.18
C LEU A 207 2.70 -11.55 -18.10
N PHE A 208 1.68 -12.30 -18.53
CA PHE A 208 0.28 -11.89 -18.39
C PHE A 208 -0.15 -11.77 -16.93
N ILE A 209 0.19 -12.74 -16.08
CA ILE A 209 -0.12 -12.72 -14.64
C ILE A 209 0.55 -11.53 -13.93
N ILE A 210 1.78 -11.18 -14.32
CA ILE A 210 2.47 -10.02 -13.74
C ILE A 210 1.80 -8.72 -14.18
N LYS A 211 1.49 -8.59 -15.48
CA LYS A 211 0.92 -7.36 -16.06
C LYS A 211 -0.52 -7.09 -15.61
N ILE A 212 -1.31 -8.12 -15.30
CA ILE A 212 -2.67 -7.97 -14.79
C ILE A 212 -2.70 -7.57 -13.30
N ASN A 213 -1.58 -7.73 -12.57
CA ASN A 213 -1.51 -7.37 -11.16
C ASN A 213 -1.56 -5.83 -10.99
N PRO A 214 -2.57 -5.25 -10.32
CA PRO A 214 -2.66 -3.80 -10.14
C PRO A 214 -1.50 -3.23 -9.31
N LEU A 215 -0.82 -4.04 -8.50
CA LEU A 215 0.37 -3.62 -7.75
C LEU A 215 1.57 -3.38 -8.66
N TYR A 216 1.65 -4.07 -9.81
CA TYR A 216 2.68 -3.80 -10.82
C TYR A 216 2.57 -2.36 -11.33
N TYR A 217 1.36 -1.92 -11.67
CA TYR A 217 1.10 -0.54 -12.10
C TYR A 217 1.57 0.48 -11.06
N ILE A 218 1.25 0.26 -9.78
CA ILE A 218 1.67 1.17 -8.70
C ILE A 218 3.22 1.25 -8.63
N VAL A 219 3.91 0.12 -8.62
CA VAL A 219 5.38 0.10 -8.53
C VAL A 219 6.03 0.80 -9.72
N GLU A 220 5.52 0.58 -10.94
CA GLU A 220 6.04 1.23 -12.14
C GLU A 220 5.80 2.75 -12.13
N VAL A 221 4.65 3.23 -11.64
CA VAL A 221 4.40 4.67 -11.46
C VAL A 221 5.41 5.30 -10.49
N TYR A 222 5.73 4.63 -9.37
CA TYR A 222 6.75 5.15 -8.44
C TYR A 222 8.15 5.14 -9.06
N ARG A 223 8.49 4.14 -9.88
CA ARG A 223 9.77 4.10 -10.61
C ARG A 223 9.85 5.17 -11.70
N GLY A 224 8.78 5.35 -12.48
CA GLY A 224 8.65 6.44 -13.46
C GLY A 224 8.87 7.79 -12.80
N ALA A 225 8.21 8.01 -11.66
CA ALA A 225 8.31 9.26 -10.91
C ALA A 225 9.69 9.53 -10.27
N LEU A 226 10.35 8.51 -9.72
CA LEU A 226 11.58 8.70 -8.95
C LEU A 226 12.86 8.51 -9.78
N ILE A 227 12.85 7.63 -10.79
CA ILE A 227 14.08 7.19 -11.45
C ILE A 227 14.14 7.67 -12.90
N TYR A 228 13.04 7.49 -13.65
CA TYR A 228 13.08 7.59 -15.11
C TYR A 228 12.52 8.90 -15.65
N ASN A 229 11.79 9.67 -14.85
CA ASN A 229 10.98 10.81 -15.30
C ASN A 229 10.09 10.45 -16.50
N ASP A 230 9.51 9.25 -16.48
CA ASP A 230 8.75 8.69 -17.58
C ASP A 230 7.27 8.52 -17.21
N THR A 231 6.43 9.34 -17.82
CA THR A 231 4.97 9.33 -17.63
C THR A 231 4.25 8.35 -18.56
N SER A 232 4.97 7.54 -19.35
CA SER A 232 4.39 6.65 -20.36
C SER A 232 3.36 5.68 -19.78
N ILE A 233 3.62 5.14 -18.58
CA ILE A 233 2.71 4.19 -17.93
C ILE A 233 1.39 4.85 -17.54
N VAL A 234 1.44 6.10 -17.05
CA VAL A 234 0.27 6.88 -16.66
C VAL A 234 -0.60 7.24 -17.87
N LEU A 235 0.02 7.45 -19.03
CA LEU A 235 -0.67 7.69 -20.30
C LEU A 235 -1.12 6.41 -21.01
N SER A 236 -0.77 5.24 -20.49
CA SER A 236 -1.09 3.95 -21.09
C SER A 236 -2.52 3.49 -20.82
N TRP A 237 -2.99 2.51 -21.59
CA TRP A 237 -4.28 1.84 -21.36
C TRP A 237 -4.34 1.11 -20.00
N TYR A 238 -3.17 0.77 -19.42
CA TYR A 238 -3.06 0.20 -18.08
C TYR A 238 -3.69 1.09 -17.00
N THR A 239 -3.66 2.41 -17.18
CA THR A 239 -4.30 3.36 -16.27
C THR A 239 -5.81 3.15 -16.22
N LEU A 240 -6.45 2.97 -17.37
CA LEU A 240 -7.90 2.72 -17.44
C LEU A 240 -8.26 1.38 -16.79
N TYR A 241 -7.46 0.34 -17.05
CA TYR A 241 -7.61 -0.97 -16.42
C TYR A 241 -7.49 -0.88 -14.89
N PHE A 242 -6.47 -0.17 -14.41
CA PHE A 242 -6.22 0.03 -12.98
C PHE A 242 -7.39 0.76 -12.29
N TRP A 243 -7.82 1.91 -12.82
CA TRP A 243 -8.92 2.67 -12.24
C TRP A 243 -10.26 1.92 -12.32
N GLY A 244 -10.49 1.16 -13.40
CA GLY A 244 -11.63 0.24 -13.47
C GLY A 244 -11.63 -0.79 -12.33
N THR A 245 -10.47 -1.40 -12.06
CA THR A 245 -10.28 -2.33 -10.95
C THR A 245 -10.53 -1.67 -9.59
N VAL A 246 -10.01 -0.46 -9.37
CA VAL A 246 -10.23 0.32 -8.14
C VAL A 246 -11.72 0.59 -7.93
N ILE A 247 -12.44 1.02 -8.96
CA ILE A 247 -13.88 1.30 -8.89
C ILE A 247 -14.65 0.04 -8.55
N ILE A 248 -14.35 -1.09 -9.19
CA ILE A 248 -14.99 -2.38 -8.91
C ILE A 248 -14.75 -2.81 -7.46
N LEU A 249 -13.50 -2.74 -6.97
CA LEU A 249 -13.16 -3.07 -5.59
C LEU A 249 -13.87 -2.16 -4.59
N PHE A 250 -13.93 -0.86 -4.86
CA PHE A 250 -14.61 0.10 -3.98
C PHE A 250 -16.12 -0.13 -3.94
N ILE A 251 -16.75 -0.42 -5.09
CA ILE A 251 -18.17 -0.76 -5.15
C ILE A 251 -18.45 -2.06 -4.38
N ALA A 252 -17.69 -3.13 -4.66
CA ALA A 252 -17.86 -4.41 -4.00
C ALA A 252 -17.63 -4.31 -2.47
N GLY A 253 -16.54 -3.66 -2.07
CA GLY A 253 -16.20 -3.44 -0.66
C GLY A 253 -17.24 -2.59 0.06
N SER A 254 -17.72 -1.50 -0.55
CA SER A 254 -18.73 -0.64 0.05
C SER A 254 -20.10 -1.30 0.20
N MET A 255 -20.50 -2.12 -0.78
CA MET A 255 -21.73 -2.90 -0.73
C MET A 255 -21.68 -3.95 0.39
N LEU A 256 -20.59 -4.72 0.46
CA LEU A 256 -20.39 -5.72 1.51
C LEU A 256 -20.34 -5.07 2.89
N HIS A 257 -19.56 -4.01 3.06
CA HIS A 257 -19.41 -3.33 4.34
C HIS A 257 -20.76 -2.86 4.90
N ILE A 258 -21.58 -2.18 4.09
CA ILE A 258 -22.90 -1.71 4.57
C ILE A 258 -23.89 -2.84 4.80
N ARG A 259 -23.82 -3.91 4.02
CA ARG A 259 -24.69 -5.08 4.21
C ARG A 259 -24.40 -5.77 5.55
N PHE A 260 -23.12 -5.91 5.90
CA PHE A 260 -22.67 -6.72 7.03
C PHE A 260 -22.34 -5.92 8.30
N ARG A 261 -22.25 -4.57 8.23
CA ARG A 261 -21.85 -3.75 9.39
C ARG A 261 -22.69 -3.92 10.65
N LYS A 262 -23.98 -4.29 10.51
CA LYS A 262 -24.86 -4.54 11.66
C LYS A 262 -24.57 -5.87 12.35
N GLN A 263 -24.07 -6.84 11.60
CA GLN A 263 -23.77 -8.20 12.09
C GLN A 263 -22.37 -8.28 12.71
N PHE A 264 -21.51 -7.27 12.54
CA PHE A 264 -20.14 -7.28 13.09
C PHE A 264 -20.10 -7.48 14.61
N VAL A 265 -21.12 -7.02 15.33
CA VAL A 265 -21.22 -7.21 16.79
C VAL A 265 -21.53 -8.66 17.15
N ASP A 266 -22.22 -9.40 16.27
CA ASP A 266 -22.61 -10.80 16.49
C ASP A 266 -21.42 -11.77 16.29
N TYR A 267 -20.30 -11.29 15.73
CA TYR A 267 -19.07 -12.07 15.53
C TYR A 267 -18.03 -11.85 16.65
N LEU A 268 -18.40 -11.17 17.74
CA LEU A 268 -17.64 -11.11 18.99
C LEU A 268 -17.84 -12.38 19.82
#